data_AF-A0A158KFE9-F1
#
_entry.id   AF-A0A158KFE9-F1
#
_cell.length_a   1.000
_cell.length_b   1.000
_cell.length_c   1.000
_cell.angle_alpha   90.00
_cell.angle_beta   90.00
_cell.angle_gamma   90.00
#
_symmetry.space_group_name_H-M   'P 1'
#
loop_
_entity.id
_entity.type
_entity.pdbx_description
1 polymer ?
#
loop_
_entity_poly.entity_id
_entity_poly.type
_entity_poly.pdbx_seq_one_letter_code
_entity_poly.pdbx_strand_id
1 'polypeptide(L)'
;MHSFLRLSLCAAAFQANLALAAEPQANTSAGAQQITRAGDQPSAAGPAELFIGRVRVDPVWPADKSINAAGLLVTFEPGSRSAWHTHPAGQRLVVKSGVGLTQEWGKPTQAIRPGDVVWCPPGVKHWHGASPTTAMTHLAVTGTEDGKNVTWMEKVTDEQYNAR
;
A
#
# COMPACT_ATOMS: atom_id res chain seq x y z
N MET A 1 -58.65 10.95 -1.91
CA MET A 1 -57.64 10.53 -2.90
C MET A 1 -56.38 11.36 -2.70
N HIS A 2 -55.42 10.93 -1.88
CA HIS A 2 -54.08 11.53 -1.83
C HIS A 2 -53.07 10.39 -1.76
N SER A 3 -52.38 10.20 -2.89
CA SER A 3 -51.42 9.12 -3.13
C SER A 3 -50.08 9.45 -2.48
N PHE A 4 -49.58 8.57 -1.62
CA PHE A 4 -48.23 8.65 -1.08
C PHE A 4 -47.28 7.85 -1.97
N LEU A 5 -46.51 8.55 -2.79
CA LEU A 5 -45.42 7.96 -3.58
C LEU A 5 -44.22 7.74 -2.66
N ARG A 6 -43.95 6.48 -2.26
CA ARG A 6 -42.72 6.09 -1.58
C ARG A 6 -41.62 5.90 -2.63
N LEU A 7 -40.67 6.82 -2.68
CA LEU A 7 -39.45 6.66 -3.49
C LEU A 7 -38.42 5.88 -2.67
N SER A 8 -38.18 4.62 -3.03
CA SER A 8 -37.07 3.82 -2.52
C SER A 8 -35.74 4.42 -3.00
N LEU A 9 -34.93 4.91 -2.06
CA LEU A 9 -33.55 5.31 -2.33
C LEU A 9 -32.66 4.06 -2.22
N CYS A 10 -32.41 3.39 -3.35
CA CYS A 10 -31.33 2.40 -3.44
C CYS A 10 -29.99 3.13 -3.41
N ALA A 11 -29.30 3.13 -2.26
CA ALA A 11 -27.92 3.57 -2.17
C ALA A 11 -27.00 2.48 -2.72
N ALA A 12 -26.64 2.58 -4.01
CA ALA A 12 -25.55 1.79 -4.56
C ALA A 12 -24.22 2.34 -4.02
N ALA A 13 -23.56 1.57 -3.14
CA ALA A 13 -22.22 1.89 -2.67
C ALA A 13 -21.24 1.82 -3.84
N PHE A 14 -20.73 2.97 -4.27
CA PHE A 14 -19.67 3.07 -5.26
C PHE A 14 -18.35 2.65 -4.59
N GLN A 15 -17.93 1.40 -4.76
CA GLN A 15 -16.57 0.98 -4.40
C GLN A 15 -15.61 1.53 -5.45
N ALA A 16 -15.01 2.69 -5.16
CA ALA A 16 -13.92 3.22 -5.96
C ALA A 16 -12.65 2.40 -5.69
N ASN A 17 -12.24 1.59 -6.67
CA ASN A 17 -10.90 1.01 -6.71
C ASN A 17 -9.89 2.12 -7.01
N LEU A 18 -9.46 2.85 -5.97
CA LEU A 18 -8.32 3.76 -6.05
C LEU A 18 -7.03 2.93 -6.00
N ALA A 19 -6.72 2.27 -7.11
CA ALA A 19 -5.37 1.80 -7.35
C ALA A 19 -4.51 3.02 -7.67
N LEU A 20 -3.49 3.31 -6.85
CA LEU A 20 -2.33 4.07 -7.30
C LEU A 20 -1.50 3.15 -8.22
N ALA A 21 -2.06 2.86 -9.38
CA ALA A 21 -1.23 2.45 -10.49
C ALA A 21 -0.74 3.75 -11.13
N ALA A 22 0.57 4.01 -11.05
CA ALA A 22 1.17 4.92 -12.01
C ALA A 22 0.79 4.39 -13.41
N GLU A 23 0.29 5.26 -14.28
CA GLU A 23 0.03 4.87 -15.66
C GLU A 23 1.31 4.28 -16.26
N PRO A 24 1.24 3.14 -16.97
CA PRO A 24 2.42 2.57 -17.59
C PRO A 24 2.90 3.54 -18.68
N GLN A 25 3.95 4.30 -18.39
CA GLN A 25 4.76 4.88 -19.45
C GLN A 25 5.37 3.71 -20.23
N ALA A 26 4.76 3.40 -21.38
CA ALA A 26 5.25 2.41 -22.31
C ALA A 26 6.61 2.86 -22.83
N ASN A 27 7.68 2.39 -22.19
CA ASN A 27 9.04 2.69 -22.61
C ASN A 27 9.43 1.71 -23.71
N THR A 28 9.23 2.12 -24.96
CA THR A 28 9.23 1.29 -26.18
C THR A 28 10.61 0.90 -26.73
N SER A 29 11.72 1.02 -25.98
CA SER A 29 13.03 0.60 -26.51
C SER A 29 13.34 -0.87 -26.21
N ALA A 30 12.74 -1.77 -26.98
CA ALA A 30 13.08 -3.19 -26.93
C ALA A 30 14.55 -3.42 -27.34
N GLY A 31 15.41 -3.81 -26.38
CA GLY A 31 16.74 -4.39 -26.66
C GLY A 31 17.94 -3.78 -25.93
N ALA A 32 17.80 -2.70 -25.16
CA ALA A 32 18.91 -2.09 -24.42
C ALA A 32 18.57 -1.84 -22.95
N GLN A 33 19.60 -1.76 -22.09
CA GLN A 33 19.44 -1.40 -20.68
C GLN A 33 18.82 -0.01 -20.54
N GLN A 34 17.80 0.11 -19.70
CA GLN A 34 17.15 1.39 -19.39
C GLN A 34 17.53 1.86 -17.98
N ILE A 35 17.60 3.18 -17.81
CA ILE A 35 17.80 3.82 -16.50
C ILE A 35 16.71 4.86 -16.32
N THR A 36 15.81 4.63 -15.37
CA THR A 36 14.96 5.71 -14.83
C THR A 36 15.79 6.49 -13.82
N ARG A 37 16.00 7.80 -14.05
CA ARG A 37 16.88 8.58 -13.17
C ARG A 37 16.15 8.94 -11.89
N ALA A 38 16.91 9.00 -10.80
CA ALA A 38 16.40 9.50 -9.53
C ALA A 38 15.97 10.96 -9.70
N GLY A 39 14.72 11.26 -9.34
CA GLY A 39 14.11 12.58 -9.51
C GLY A 39 13.16 12.71 -10.70
N ASP A 40 13.19 11.77 -11.66
CA ASP A 40 12.29 11.82 -12.83
C ASP A 40 10.87 11.35 -12.50
N GLN A 41 10.73 10.51 -11.46
CA GLN A 41 9.43 10.03 -10.99
C GLN A 41 8.97 10.89 -9.80
N PRO A 42 7.85 11.63 -9.93
CA PRO A 42 7.37 12.48 -8.85
C PRO A 42 6.83 11.64 -7.69
N SER A 43 7.09 12.10 -6.46
CA SER A 43 6.44 11.56 -5.26
C SER A 43 4.94 11.88 -5.26
N ALA A 44 4.16 10.99 -4.66
CA ALA A 44 2.74 11.20 -4.40
C ALA A 44 2.42 11.09 -2.90
N ALA A 45 1.37 11.78 -2.45
CA ALA A 45 0.81 11.56 -1.12
C ALA A 45 -0.01 10.24 -1.12
N GLY A 46 0.08 9.49 -0.02
CA GLY A 46 -0.79 8.37 0.25
C GLY A 46 -2.25 8.83 0.40
N PRO A 47 -3.24 8.21 -0.28
CA PRO A 47 -4.64 8.58 -0.20
C PRO A 47 -5.17 8.40 1.22
N ALA A 48 -5.94 9.38 1.67
CA ALA A 48 -6.49 9.40 3.03
C ALA A 48 -7.47 8.24 3.28
N GLU A 49 -7.97 7.58 2.24
CA GLU A 49 -8.82 6.39 2.29
C GLU A 49 -8.01 5.13 2.59
N LEU A 50 -6.72 5.09 2.21
CA LEU A 50 -5.86 3.90 2.30
C LEU A 50 -4.82 3.99 3.43
N PHE A 51 -4.52 5.20 3.90
CA PHE A 51 -3.52 5.44 4.94
C PHE A 51 -4.07 6.27 6.10
N ILE A 52 -3.56 6.06 7.31
CA ILE A 52 -3.75 6.96 8.44
C ILE A 52 -2.45 7.74 8.64
N GLY A 53 -2.56 9.05 8.84
CA GLY A 53 -1.41 9.94 8.96
C GLY A 53 -0.80 10.32 7.61
N ARG A 54 0.42 10.86 7.64
CA ARG A 54 1.12 11.35 6.46
C ARG A 54 2.00 10.24 5.88
N VAL A 55 1.72 9.89 4.64
CA VAL A 55 2.46 8.88 3.88
C VAL A 55 2.87 9.46 2.54
N ARG A 56 4.13 9.24 2.16
CA ARG A 56 4.66 9.58 0.84
C ARG A 56 5.02 8.30 0.11
N VAL A 57 4.59 8.20 -1.15
CA VAL A 57 4.87 7.07 -2.04
C VAL A 57 5.75 7.57 -3.17
N ASP A 58 6.89 6.92 -3.39
CA ASP A 58 7.77 7.14 -4.52
C ASP A 58 7.74 5.89 -5.42
N PRO A 59 7.17 6.00 -6.63
CA PRO A 59 7.24 4.92 -7.61
C PRO A 59 8.69 4.59 -7.96
N VAL A 60 9.02 3.29 -8.05
CA VAL A 60 10.35 2.84 -8.49
C VAL A 60 10.23 2.13 -9.85
N TRP A 61 9.37 1.12 -9.95
CA TRP A 61 9.03 0.46 -11.23
C TRP A 61 7.61 -0.11 -11.21
N PRO A 62 6.90 -0.15 -12.36
CA PRO A 62 5.63 -0.85 -12.50
C PRO A 62 5.83 -2.36 -12.66
N ALA A 63 4.79 -3.15 -12.41
CA ALA A 63 4.77 -4.55 -12.83
C ALA A 63 4.62 -4.64 -14.35
N ASP A 64 5.34 -5.57 -14.98
CA ASP A 64 5.21 -5.87 -16.40
C ASP A 64 5.31 -7.38 -16.70
N LYS A 65 5.34 -7.74 -17.99
CA LYS A 65 5.41 -9.15 -18.42
C LYS A 65 6.73 -9.84 -18.09
N SER A 66 7.81 -9.10 -17.88
CA SER A 66 9.14 -9.60 -17.55
C SER A 66 9.35 -9.72 -16.04
N ILE A 67 8.91 -8.71 -15.29
CA ILE A 67 8.93 -8.66 -13.83
C ILE A 67 7.50 -8.34 -13.38
N ASN A 68 6.74 -9.40 -13.06
CA ASN A 68 5.35 -9.28 -12.60
C ASN A 68 5.25 -8.83 -11.13
N ALA A 69 5.95 -7.77 -10.77
CA ALA A 69 5.91 -7.14 -9.45
C ALA A 69 6.23 -5.65 -9.56
N ALA A 70 5.47 -4.82 -8.86
CA ALA A 70 5.73 -3.39 -8.76
C ALA A 70 6.63 -3.08 -7.56
N GLY A 71 7.49 -2.06 -7.71
CA GLY A 71 8.37 -1.55 -6.66
C GLY A 71 7.99 -0.14 -6.25
N LEU A 72 7.77 0.07 -4.96
CA LEU A 72 7.47 1.39 -4.37
C LEU A 72 8.36 1.63 -3.15
N LEU A 73 8.97 2.82 -3.05
CA LEU A 73 9.46 3.29 -1.76
C LEU A 73 8.30 3.99 -1.04
N VAL A 74 8.00 3.58 0.18
CA VAL A 74 6.92 4.17 0.96
C VAL A 74 7.51 4.70 2.25
N THR A 75 7.28 5.99 2.53
CA THR A 75 7.70 6.66 3.76
C THR A 75 6.49 7.03 4.59
N PHE A 76 6.48 6.55 5.83
CA PHE A 76 5.47 6.84 6.83
C PHE A 76 6.06 7.81 7.84
N GLU A 77 5.38 8.94 8.08
CA GLU A 77 5.69 9.82 9.21
C GLU A 77 5.30 9.16 10.55
N PRO A 78 5.84 9.61 11.70
CA PRO A 78 5.51 9.04 13.01
C PRO A 78 3.99 8.84 13.22
N GLY A 79 3.60 7.64 13.67
CA GLY A 79 2.19 7.26 13.88
C GLY A 79 1.40 6.91 12.61
N SER A 80 1.99 7.10 11.42
CA SER A 80 1.32 6.84 10.15
C SER A 80 1.41 5.36 9.77
N ARG A 81 0.35 4.82 9.17
CA ARG A 81 0.26 3.40 8.79
C ARG A 81 -0.73 3.17 7.65
N SER A 82 -0.60 2.04 6.97
CA SER A 82 -1.59 1.56 6.01
C SER A 82 -2.91 1.20 6.72
N ALA A 83 -4.00 1.15 5.97
CA ALA A 83 -5.17 0.35 6.32
C ALA A 83 -4.79 -1.14 6.35
N TRP A 84 -5.67 -1.95 6.94
CA TRP A 84 -5.59 -3.39 6.76
C TRP A 84 -5.76 -3.74 5.28
N HIS A 85 -5.00 -4.71 4.80
CA HIS A 85 -5.07 -5.16 3.40
C HIS A 85 -4.50 -6.56 3.20
N THR A 86 -4.74 -7.12 2.02
CA THR A 86 -4.14 -8.36 1.53
C THR A 86 -3.55 -8.16 0.14
N HIS A 87 -2.59 -9.01 -0.23
CA HIS A 87 -2.02 -9.06 -1.59
C HIS A 87 -2.31 -10.44 -2.19
N PRO A 88 -2.85 -10.54 -3.42
CA PRO A 88 -3.18 -11.82 -4.03
C PRO A 88 -1.93 -12.63 -4.40
N ALA A 89 -0.86 -11.97 -4.86
CA ALA A 89 0.43 -12.61 -5.14
C ALA A 89 1.50 -12.37 -4.04
N GLY A 90 1.09 -11.84 -2.88
CA GLY A 90 1.96 -11.49 -1.76
C GLY A 90 2.81 -10.22 -1.96
N GLN A 91 3.58 -9.89 -0.93
CA GLN A 91 4.46 -8.72 -0.89
C GLN A 91 5.72 -9.02 -0.06
N ARG A 92 6.85 -8.41 -0.44
CA ARG A 92 8.02 -8.27 0.44
C ARG A 92 8.24 -6.80 0.79
N LEU A 93 8.61 -6.55 2.03
CA LEU A 93 9.07 -5.23 2.48
C LEU A 93 10.54 -5.33 2.86
N VAL A 94 11.36 -4.41 2.39
CA VAL A 94 12.76 -4.26 2.83
C VAL A 94 12.88 -2.89 3.48
N VAL A 95 13.08 -2.87 4.79
CA VAL A 95 13.17 -1.61 5.53
C VAL A 95 14.50 -0.93 5.19
N LYS A 96 14.42 0.34 4.80
CA LYS A 96 15.56 1.16 4.36
C LYS A 96 16.03 2.12 5.46
N SER A 97 15.11 2.71 6.21
CA SER A 97 15.45 3.70 7.25
C SER A 97 14.35 3.80 8.32
N GLY A 98 14.74 4.25 9.52
CA GLY A 98 13.80 4.53 10.61
C GLY A 98 13.38 3.31 11.42
N VAL A 99 12.29 3.41 12.16
CA VAL A 99 11.70 2.29 12.92
C VAL A 99 10.22 2.21 12.59
N GLY A 100 9.81 1.05 12.08
CA GLY A 100 8.44 0.76 11.70
C GLY A 100 7.78 -0.26 12.60
N LEU A 101 6.51 -0.49 12.30
CA LEU A 101 5.67 -1.53 12.88
C LEU A 101 5.01 -2.31 11.75
N THR A 102 4.78 -3.60 11.97
CA THR A 102 3.95 -4.44 11.11
C THR A 102 3.13 -5.38 11.97
N GLN A 103 1.93 -5.74 11.51
CA GLN A 103 1.09 -6.71 12.19
C GLN A 103 0.35 -7.57 11.18
N GLU A 104 0.36 -8.88 11.41
CA GLU A 104 -0.57 -9.81 10.80
C GLU A 104 -1.83 -9.92 11.66
N TRP A 105 -3.00 -10.04 11.03
CA TRP A 105 -4.27 -10.11 11.74
C TRP A 105 -4.28 -11.21 12.82
N GLY A 106 -4.65 -10.84 14.05
CA GLY A 106 -4.70 -11.74 15.20
C GLY A 106 -3.33 -12.11 15.80
N LYS A 107 -2.22 -11.55 15.29
CA LYS A 107 -0.87 -11.73 15.85
C LYS A 107 -0.36 -10.47 16.55
N PRO A 108 0.64 -10.59 17.43
CA PRO A 108 1.28 -9.42 18.04
C PRO A 108 1.92 -8.50 16.98
N THR A 109 1.88 -7.20 17.25
CA THR A 109 2.61 -6.20 16.46
C THR A 109 4.11 -6.39 16.63
N GLN A 110 4.86 -6.27 15.54
CA GLN A 110 6.31 -6.43 15.52
C GLN A 110 6.99 -5.12 15.08
N ALA A 111 8.09 -4.78 15.74
CA ALA A 111 8.95 -3.67 15.31
C ALA A 111 9.87 -4.13 14.18
N ILE A 112 10.06 -3.27 13.18
CA ILE A 112 10.92 -3.51 12.01
C ILE A 112 11.92 -2.37 11.83
N ARG A 113 13.16 -2.68 11.45
CA ARG A 113 14.32 -1.79 11.40
C ARG A 113 15.11 -1.96 10.10
N PRO A 114 16.01 -1.03 9.75
CA PRO A 114 16.73 -1.09 8.48
C PRO A 114 17.50 -2.39 8.33
N GLY A 115 17.35 -3.04 7.17
CA GLY A 115 17.89 -4.37 6.88
C GLY A 115 16.90 -5.52 7.13
N ASP A 116 15.85 -5.32 7.91
CA ASP A 116 14.80 -6.33 8.09
C ASP A 116 14.01 -6.53 6.79
N VAL A 117 13.62 -7.78 6.54
CA VAL A 117 12.76 -8.16 5.42
C VAL A 117 11.47 -8.77 5.96
N VAL A 118 10.34 -8.17 5.65
CA VAL A 118 9.01 -8.70 6.01
C VAL A 118 8.45 -9.46 4.82
N TRP A 119 7.97 -10.67 5.06
CA TRP A 119 7.27 -11.48 4.07
C TRP A 119 5.78 -11.44 4.38
N CYS A 120 4.99 -10.93 3.44
CA CYS A 120 3.53 -10.91 3.51
C CYS A 120 2.99 -11.92 2.47
N PRO A 121 2.68 -13.16 2.87
CA PRO A 121 2.21 -14.17 1.93
C PRO A 121 0.89 -13.80 1.24
N PRO A 122 0.57 -14.41 0.09
CA PRO A 122 -0.74 -14.33 -0.55
C PRO A 122 -1.90 -14.43 0.44
N GLY A 123 -2.83 -13.47 0.36
CA GLY A 123 -4.08 -13.48 1.15
C GLY A 123 -3.93 -13.17 2.65
N VAL A 124 -2.72 -13.01 3.18
CA VAL A 124 -2.51 -12.71 4.61
C VAL A 124 -2.89 -11.25 4.89
N LYS A 125 -3.87 -11.05 5.78
CA LYS A 125 -4.34 -9.73 6.20
C LYS A 125 -3.31 -9.09 7.14
N HIS A 126 -2.81 -7.92 6.77
CA HIS A 126 -1.77 -7.24 7.53
C HIS A 126 -1.86 -5.71 7.38
N TRP A 127 -1.10 -5.01 8.21
CA TRP A 127 -0.77 -3.59 8.03
C TRP A 127 0.69 -3.35 8.37
N HIS A 128 1.23 -2.23 7.90
CA HIS A 128 2.56 -1.75 8.23
C HIS A 128 2.60 -0.22 8.27
N GLY A 129 3.59 0.32 8.97
CA GLY A 129 3.72 1.77 9.15
C GLY A 129 4.91 2.17 10.00
N ALA A 130 4.95 3.43 10.39
CA ALA A 130 5.94 3.99 11.29
C ALA A 130 5.66 3.62 12.75
N SER A 131 6.71 3.67 13.58
CA SER A 131 6.54 3.74 15.03
C SER A 131 5.88 5.08 15.43
N PRO A 132 5.41 5.25 16.69
CA PRO A 132 4.70 6.48 17.05
C PRO A 132 5.58 7.73 17.07
N THR A 133 6.90 7.58 17.19
CA THR A 133 7.83 8.71 17.38
C THR A 133 8.88 8.82 16.28
N THR A 134 9.00 7.84 15.39
CA THR A 134 10.01 7.83 14.33
C THR A 134 9.38 7.47 12.99
N ALA A 135 9.72 8.23 11.95
CA ALA A 135 9.37 7.85 10.59
C ALA A 135 10.01 6.49 10.20
N MET A 136 9.48 5.87 9.15
CA MET A 136 10.06 4.68 8.54
C MET A 136 9.89 4.71 7.02
N THR A 137 10.91 4.25 6.30
CA THR A 137 10.84 4.02 4.85
C THR A 137 11.18 2.58 4.55
N HIS A 138 10.38 1.93 3.70
CA HIS A 138 10.70 0.62 3.13
C HIS A 138 10.54 0.61 1.61
N LEU A 139 11.23 -0.31 0.96
CA LEU A 139 10.88 -0.78 -0.38
C LEU A 139 9.79 -1.84 -0.26
N ALA A 140 8.64 -1.60 -0.87
CA ALA A 140 7.61 -2.61 -1.09
C ALA A 140 7.77 -3.21 -2.49
N VAL A 141 7.86 -4.54 -2.57
CA VAL A 141 7.82 -5.31 -3.82
C VAL A 141 6.56 -6.15 -3.79
N THR A 142 5.58 -5.79 -4.62
CA THR A 142 4.24 -6.39 -4.60
C THR A 142 3.97 -7.11 -5.91
N GLY A 143 3.61 -8.40 -5.83
CA GLY A 143 3.20 -9.18 -6.99
C GLY A 143 1.79 -8.80 -7.47
N THR A 144 1.51 -9.09 -8.74
CA THR A 144 0.19 -8.87 -9.35
C THR A 144 -0.41 -10.22 -9.78
N GLU A 145 -1.71 -10.40 -9.57
CA GLU A 145 -2.51 -11.51 -10.06
C GLU A 145 -3.79 -10.95 -10.70
N ASP A 146 -4.09 -11.35 -11.94
CA ASP A 146 -5.25 -10.85 -12.72
C ASP A 146 -5.38 -9.31 -12.76
N GLY A 147 -4.25 -8.62 -12.90
CA GLY A 147 -4.19 -7.16 -12.91
C GLY A 147 -4.43 -6.48 -11.56
N LYS A 148 -4.59 -7.25 -10.47
CA LYS A 148 -4.78 -6.77 -9.11
C LYS A 148 -3.55 -7.08 -8.26
N ASN A 149 -3.14 -6.12 -7.45
CA ASN A 149 -1.99 -6.28 -6.55
C ASN A 149 -2.36 -6.12 -5.08
N VAL A 150 -3.54 -5.59 -4.74
CA VAL A 150 -3.95 -5.34 -3.35
C VAL A 150 -5.48 -5.39 -3.22
N THR A 151 -5.96 -5.90 -2.08
CA THR A 151 -7.34 -5.72 -1.62
C THR A 151 -7.30 -4.92 -0.33
N TRP A 152 -7.77 -3.68 -0.38
CA TRP A 152 -7.85 -2.79 0.78
C TRP A 152 -9.06 -3.12 1.66
N MET A 153 -8.90 -2.92 2.97
CA MET A 153 -9.90 -3.18 3.99
C MET A 153 -10.02 -1.98 4.94
N GLU A 154 -10.50 -2.21 6.16
CA GLU A 154 -10.72 -1.15 7.13
C GLU A 154 -9.43 -0.51 7.66
N LYS A 155 -9.56 0.73 8.16
CA LYS A 155 -8.47 1.44 8.82
C LYS A 155 -8.02 0.70 10.08
N VAL A 156 -6.71 0.72 10.35
CA VAL A 156 -6.16 0.31 11.65
C VAL A 156 -6.55 1.34 12.69
N THR A 157 -7.34 0.94 13.68
CA THR A 157 -7.77 1.84 14.76
C THR A 157 -6.60 2.25 15.65
N ASP A 158 -6.72 3.35 16.37
CA ASP A 158 -5.69 3.75 17.33
C ASP A 158 -5.53 2.72 18.45
N GLU A 159 -6.60 2.02 18.83
CA GLU A 159 -6.54 0.92 19.80
C GLU A 159 -5.69 -0.24 19.25
N GLN A 160 -5.93 -0.68 18.01
CA GLN A 160 -5.12 -1.73 17.37
C GLN A 160 -3.65 -1.32 17.25
N TYR A 161 -3.40 -0.05 16.88
CA TYR A 161 -2.04 0.48 16.75
C TYR A 161 -1.29 0.55 18.09
N ASN A 162 -2.01 0.85 19.17
CA ASN A 162 -1.42 1.04 20.51
C ASN A 162 -1.38 -0.23 21.37
N ALA A 163 -2.09 -1.31 20.99
CA ALA A 163 -2.14 -2.60 21.70
C ALA A 163 -0.86 -3.46 21.58
N ARG A 164 0.29 -2.82 21.40
CA ARG A 164 1.63 -3.42 21.28
C ARG A 164 2.14 -4.06 22.56
#